data_AF-A0A7Z9IGX2-F1
#
_entry.id   AF-A0A7Z9IGX2-F1
#
_cell.length_a   1.000
_cell.length_b   1.000
_cell.length_c   1.000
_cell.angle_alpha   90.00
_cell.angle_beta   90.00
_cell.angle_gamma   90.00
#
_symmetry.space_group_name_H-M   'P 1'
#
loop_
_entity.id
_entity.type
_entity.pdbx_description
1 polymer ?
#
loop_
_entity_poly.entity_id
_entity_poly.type
_entity_poly.pdbx_seq_one_letter_code
_entity_poly.pdbx_strand_id
1 'polypeptide(L)'
;MKLLHSYSALRFALVLIAILAQCVALSNFPLLVIAGTLSALSWYVTEGPRGKSIPPWVARLLVLVALLYAMLDAIGPVERLPLVLGQFVVWLTVIKLYGKRTVENEAQLLLLGLLLMTVGALYATDFLFGAMLVIWSGFAAWVLLLYQLHHGMEKMREERFLAVPAGHPTPWTRPVTGLQVRKAFRSMASLFLVVGLLGSFLFFVFTPREKFDVIHSFSATSENALERMPLSPGVDESESNRQVMTIYLEDMSGNSVRMPKGLRLRGSVLDAYKGRGVWASGSHLKSTVETVEGEFAPLTMVGDGSANLVMTVVFQYPSSQIYALYRPVGIETTPPSRLTQNLANTTIKLALGAEPLQRYQLAVDFTATISSPLSNRRYRYYNEQVHALALSLLQKNAIEFNDGAITPDESERIAKVFENYLRSREFTYSLDATFFTPKERIEMELDNDPIASFILNHKRGHCEYFAAAMAAMCDTVDLPARVVTGYYVDRWDEVSNSYIVFQRDAHAWVEVEVEPMAWVAYDPTPSSQDAPTWQQEMTFMQRVRFEWQQWELAWQSSVISYDSLAQKKL
;
A
#
# COMPACT_ATOMS: atom_id res chain seq x y z
N MET A 1 18.49 -19.21 -44.76
CA MET A 1 18.54 -20.36 -43.84
C MET A 1 18.63 -19.95 -42.36
N LYS A 2 19.62 -19.18 -41.90
CA LYS A 2 19.73 -18.80 -40.45
C LYS A 2 18.49 -18.12 -39.85
N LEU A 3 17.83 -17.20 -40.57
CA LEU A 3 16.65 -16.47 -40.08
C LEU A 3 15.40 -17.34 -39.86
N LEU A 4 15.21 -18.39 -40.68
CA LEU A 4 14.09 -19.34 -40.53
C LEU A 4 14.32 -20.34 -39.41
N HIS A 5 15.59 -20.70 -39.12
CA HIS A 5 15.91 -21.53 -37.95
C HIS A 5 15.68 -20.77 -36.64
N SER A 6 15.78 -19.45 -36.65
CA SER A 6 15.50 -18.62 -35.47
C SER A 6 14.01 -18.39 -35.22
N TYR A 7 13.12 -18.67 -36.18
CA TYR A 7 11.69 -18.38 -36.04
C TYR A 7 11.06 -19.08 -34.83
N SER A 8 11.38 -20.35 -34.61
CA SER A 8 10.78 -21.14 -33.52
C SER A 8 11.15 -20.56 -32.14
N ALA A 9 12.42 -20.18 -31.96
CA ALA A 9 12.93 -19.48 -30.77
C ALA A 9 12.30 -18.10 -30.58
N LEU A 10 12.19 -17.31 -31.65
CA LEU A 10 11.62 -15.96 -31.59
C LEU A 10 10.12 -16.00 -31.26
N ARG A 11 9.37 -16.93 -31.85
CA ARG A 11 7.96 -17.16 -31.51
C ARG A 11 7.79 -17.56 -30.06
N PHE A 12 8.61 -18.49 -29.57
CA PHE A 12 8.54 -18.92 -28.17
C PHE A 12 8.81 -17.74 -27.22
N ALA A 13 9.84 -16.95 -27.50
CA ALA A 13 10.14 -15.74 -26.73
C ALA A 13 8.97 -14.75 -26.75
N LEU A 14 8.28 -14.57 -27.88
CA LEU A 14 7.14 -13.66 -27.98
C LEU A 14 5.97 -14.11 -27.08
N VAL A 15 5.65 -15.40 -27.10
CA VAL A 15 4.59 -15.97 -26.26
C VAL A 15 4.99 -15.94 -24.79
N LEU A 16 6.27 -16.18 -24.46
CA LEU A 16 6.77 -16.11 -23.09
C LEU A 16 6.65 -14.68 -22.53
N ILE A 17 7.03 -13.66 -23.31
CA ILE A 17 6.84 -12.26 -22.92
C ILE A 17 5.36 -11.96 -22.69
N ALA A 18 4.46 -12.50 -23.52
CA ALA A 18 3.01 -12.35 -23.33
C ALA A 18 2.51 -12.93 -21.99
N ILE A 19 2.96 -14.14 -21.65
CA ILE A 19 2.60 -14.79 -20.38
C ILE A 19 3.15 -14.00 -19.20
N LEU A 20 4.43 -13.60 -19.25
CA LEU A 20 5.07 -12.83 -18.17
C LEU A 20 4.38 -11.48 -17.97
N ALA A 21 4.06 -10.76 -19.05
CA ALA A 21 3.36 -9.48 -18.96
C ALA A 21 1.97 -9.65 -18.34
N GLN A 22 1.24 -10.71 -18.71
CA GLN A 22 -0.05 -10.99 -18.10
C GLN A 22 0.09 -11.32 -16.61
N CYS A 23 1.10 -12.08 -16.20
CA CYS A 23 1.33 -12.36 -14.79
C CYS A 23 1.70 -11.10 -13.99
N VAL A 24 2.45 -10.17 -14.61
CA VAL A 24 2.75 -8.85 -14.03
C VAL A 24 1.46 -8.04 -13.90
N ALA A 25 0.65 -7.95 -14.96
CA ALA A 25 -0.63 -7.24 -14.92
C ALA A 25 -1.55 -7.76 -13.81
N LEU A 26 -1.64 -9.09 -13.63
CA LEU A 26 -2.44 -9.72 -12.58
C LEU A 26 -1.88 -9.53 -11.16
N SER A 27 -0.67 -8.97 -11.00
CA SER A 27 0.05 -8.88 -9.72
C SER A 27 0.14 -10.23 -8.97
N ASN A 28 0.14 -11.35 -9.72
CA ASN A 28 0.05 -12.70 -9.15
C ASN A 28 1.42 -13.40 -9.26
N PHE A 29 2.24 -13.22 -8.22
CA PHE A 29 3.59 -13.79 -8.16
C PHE A 29 3.61 -15.35 -8.22
N PRO A 30 2.74 -16.08 -7.50
CA PRO A 30 2.66 -17.54 -7.64
C PRO A 30 2.39 -17.99 -9.07
N LEU A 31 1.45 -17.35 -9.77
CA LEU A 31 1.15 -17.65 -11.16
C LEU A 31 2.34 -17.37 -12.07
N LEU A 32 3.08 -16.27 -11.84
CA LEU A 32 4.29 -15.93 -12.59
C LEU A 32 5.34 -17.04 -12.51
N VAL A 33 5.61 -17.55 -11.29
CA VAL A 33 6.59 -18.61 -11.07
C VAL A 33 6.14 -19.90 -11.74
N ILE A 34 4.89 -20.32 -11.53
CA ILE A 34 4.39 -21.59 -12.07
C ILE A 34 4.23 -21.53 -13.60
N ALA A 35 3.50 -20.55 -14.12
CA ALA A 35 3.28 -20.43 -15.57
C ALA A 35 4.58 -20.11 -16.33
N GLY A 36 5.46 -19.28 -15.76
CA GLY A 36 6.77 -18.97 -16.35
C GLY A 36 7.67 -20.20 -16.45
N THR A 37 7.76 -20.99 -15.37
CA THR A 37 8.57 -22.23 -15.36
C THR A 37 7.99 -23.30 -16.29
N LEU A 38 6.66 -23.52 -16.28
CA LEU A 38 6.01 -24.47 -17.19
C LEU A 38 6.17 -24.04 -18.66
N SER A 39 6.15 -22.75 -18.94
CA SER A 39 6.42 -22.22 -20.29
C SER A 39 7.88 -22.45 -20.68
N ALA A 40 8.84 -22.15 -19.80
CA ALA A 40 10.25 -22.42 -20.06
C ALA A 40 10.52 -23.92 -20.31
N LEU A 41 9.89 -24.80 -19.55
CA LEU A 41 10.01 -26.26 -19.70
C LEU A 41 9.42 -26.77 -21.02
N SER A 42 8.39 -26.10 -21.56
CA SER A 42 7.80 -26.45 -22.86
C SER A 42 8.84 -26.41 -23.97
N TRP A 43 9.79 -25.46 -23.95
CA TRP A 43 10.86 -25.39 -24.93
C TRP A 43 11.66 -26.70 -24.98
N TYR A 44 12.09 -27.21 -23.82
CA TYR A 44 12.86 -28.45 -23.73
C TYR A 44 12.07 -29.68 -24.19
N VAL A 45 10.77 -29.72 -23.88
CA VAL A 45 9.90 -30.88 -24.20
C VAL A 45 9.50 -30.92 -25.68
N THR A 46 9.12 -29.77 -26.24
CA THR A 46 8.53 -29.68 -27.58
C THR A 46 9.51 -29.26 -28.67
N GLU A 47 10.47 -28.37 -28.37
CA GLU A 47 11.48 -27.89 -29.32
C GLU A 47 12.87 -28.50 -29.08
N GLY A 48 13.11 -29.08 -27.90
CA GLY A 48 14.33 -29.80 -27.57
C GLY A 48 14.46 -31.17 -28.26
N PRO A 49 15.52 -31.93 -27.96
CA PRO A 49 15.93 -33.13 -28.70
C PRO A 49 14.89 -34.27 -28.72
N ARG A 50 13.88 -34.21 -27.84
CA ARG A 50 12.82 -35.23 -27.75
C ARG A 50 11.65 -34.97 -28.70
N GLY A 51 11.35 -33.70 -29.03
CA GLY A 51 10.25 -33.32 -29.92
C GLY A 51 8.88 -33.92 -29.58
N LYS A 52 8.60 -34.20 -28.29
CA LYS A 52 7.38 -34.91 -27.88
C LYS A 52 6.28 -33.91 -27.55
N SER A 53 5.10 -34.07 -28.17
CA SER A 53 3.88 -33.33 -27.81
C SER A 53 3.02 -34.14 -26.84
N ILE A 54 2.28 -33.48 -25.95
CA ILE A 54 1.30 -34.18 -25.11
C ILE A 54 0.19 -34.80 -25.97
N PRO A 55 -0.39 -35.95 -25.56
CA PRO A 55 -1.51 -36.55 -26.26
C PRO A 55 -2.71 -35.58 -26.31
N PRO A 56 -3.47 -35.52 -27.43
CA PRO A 56 -4.60 -34.59 -27.58
C PRO A 56 -5.71 -34.77 -26.53
N TRP A 57 -5.85 -35.96 -25.95
CA TRP A 57 -6.84 -36.23 -24.90
C TRP A 57 -6.41 -35.62 -23.56
N VAL A 58 -5.12 -35.64 -23.23
CA VAL A 58 -4.55 -35.00 -22.03
C VAL A 58 -4.70 -33.49 -22.13
N ALA A 59 -4.38 -32.91 -23.30
CA ALA A 59 -4.55 -31.48 -23.54
C ALA A 59 -6.01 -31.03 -23.34
N ARG A 60 -6.97 -31.81 -23.87
CA ARG A 60 -8.41 -31.54 -23.70
C ARG A 60 -8.85 -31.63 -22.24
N LEU A 61 -8.37 -32.64 -21.51
CA LEU A 61 -8.65 -32.78 -20.08
C LEU A 61 -8.13 -31.58 -19.28
N LEU A 62 -6.89 -31.14 -19.53
CA LEU A 62 -6.31 -29.98 -18.87
C LEU A 62 -7.08 -28.68 -19.15
N VAL A 63 -7.55 -28.50 -20.40
CA VAL A 63 -8.40 -27.35 -20.74
C VAL A 63 -9.73 -27.40 -20.00
N LEU A 64 -10.36 -28.58 -19.87
CA LEU A 64 -11.59 -28.74 -19.08
C LEU A 64 -11.37 -28.42 -17.60
N VAL A 65 -10.24 -28.85 -17.03
CA VAL A 65 -9.88 -28.53 -15.65
C VAL A 65 -9.64 -27.03 -15.47
N ALA A 66 -8.91 -26.39 -16.39
CA ALA A 66 -8.69 -24.95 -16.37
C ALA A 66 -10.00 -24.16 -16.51
N LEU A 67 -10.93 -24.63 -17.35
CA LEU A 67 -12.25 -24.03 -17.52
C LEU A 67 -13.08 -24.18 -16.24
N LEU A 68 -13.10 -25.37 -15.62
CA LEU A 68 -13.82 -25.60 -14.38
C LEU A 68 -13.27 -24.71 -13.25
N TYR A 69 -11.95 -24.60 -13.14
CA TYR A 69 -11.30 -23.70 -12.19
C TYR A 69 -11.72 -22.24 -12.40
N ALA A 70 -11.69 -21.76 -13.65
CA ALA A 70 -12.13 -20.41 -13.98
C ALA A 70 -13.64 -20.21 -13.69
N MET A 71 -14.49 -21.20 -13.96
CA MET A 71 -15.92 -21.11 -13.65
C MET A 71 -16.18 -21.06 -12.13
N LEU A 72 -15.44 -21.84 -11.33
CA LEU A 72 -15.56 -21.79 -9.87
C LEU A 72 -15.13 -20.44 -9.31
N ASP A 73 -14.04 -19.87 -9.83
CA ASP A 73 -13.55 -18.55 -9.40
C ASP A 73 -14.48 -17.41 -9.89
N ALA A 74 -15.17 -17.61 -11.02
CA ALA A 74 -16.17 -16.69 -11.55
C ALA A 74 -17.50 -16.65 -10.78
N ILE A 75 -17.75 -17.59 -9.85
CA ILE A 75 -18.93 -17.55 -8.95
C ILE A 75 -18.80 -16.40 -7.92
N GLY A 76 -17.60 -15.83 -7.77
CA GLY A 76 -17.34 -14.66 -6.94
C GLY A 76 -17.93 -13.34 -7.50
N PRO A 77 -17.53 -12.21 -6.90
CA PRO A 77 -17.95 -10.88 -7.36
C PRO A 77 -17.65 -10.65 -8.84
N VAL A 78 -18.58 -9.99 -9.56
CA VAL A 78 -18.49 -9.66 -11.01
C VAL A 78 -17.18 -8.95 -11.35
N GLU A 79 -16.64 -8.18 -10.41
CA GLU A 79 -15.39 -7.44 -10.51
C GLU A 79 -14.15 -8.33 -10.71
N ARG A 80 -14.23 -9.62 -10.36
CA ARG A 80 -13.15 -10.59 -10.58
C ARG A 80 -13.11 -11.15 -12.00
N LEU A 81 -14.13 -10.92 -12.82
CA LEU A 81 -14.22 -11.52 -14.16
C LEU A 81 -12.99 -11.23 -15.06
N PRO A 82 -12.43 -10.00 -15.14
CA PRO A 82 -11.24 -9.75 -15.95
C PRO A 82 -10.02 -10.53 -15.46
N LEU A 83 -9.84 -10.64 -14.14
CA LEU A 83 -8.77 -11.40 -13.50
C LEU A 83 -8.87 -12.89 -13.86
N VAL A 84 -10.07 -13.46 -13.70
CA VAL A 84 -10.37 -14.87 -14.00
C VAL A 84 -10.14 -15.17 -15.47
N LEU A 85 -10.61 -14.30 -16.37
CA LEU A 85 -10.38 -14.42 -17.82
C LEU A 85 -8.88 -14.38 -18.14
N GLY A 86 -8.13 -13.45 -17.53
CA GLY A 86 -6.68 -13.35 -17.71
C GLY A 86 -5.95 -14.63 -17.30
N GLN A 87 -6.26 -15.18 -16.13
CA GLN A 87 -5.67 -16.44 -15.65
C GLN A 87 -6.02 -17.62 -16.55
N PHE A 88 -7.28 -17.71 -17.00
CA PHE A 88 -7.72 -18.75 -17.90
C PHE A 88 -6.96 -18.73 -19.23
N VAL A 89 -6.77 -17.55 -19.83
CA VAL A 89 -6.00 -17.41 -21.07
C VAL A 89 -4.54 -17.80 -20.86
N VAL A 90 -3.92 -17.47 -19.71
CA VAL A 90 -2.55 -17.93 -19.38
C VAL A 90 -2.48 -19.46 -19.40
N TRP A 91 -3.37 -20.14 -18.68
CA TRP A 91 -3.40 -21.60 -18.63
C TRP A 91 -3.63 -22.23 -20.00
N LEU A 92 -4.56 -21.68 -20.79
CA LEU A 92 -4.82 -22.14 -22.15
C LEU A 92 -3.57 -22.02 -23.03
N THR A 93 -2.83 -20.90 -22.90
CA THR A 93 -1.59 -20.66 -23.64
C THR A 93 -0.48 -21.63 -23.23
N VAL A 94 -0.31 -21.88 -21.92
CA VAL A 94 0.64 -22.87 -21.38
C VAL A 94 0.31 -24.27 -21.88
N ILE A 95 -0.96 -24.70 -21.85
CA ILE A 95 -1.35 -26.03 -22.35
C ILE A 95 -1.07 -26.13 -23.86
N LYS A 96 -1.41 -25.10 -24.63
CA LYS A 96 -1.20 -25.06 -26.08
C LYS A 96 0.29 -25.12 -26.44
N LEU A 97 1.18 -24.58 -25.60
CA LEU A 97 2.62 -24.68 -25.76
C LEU A 97 3.14 -26.13 -25.74
N TYR A 98 2.41 -27.10 -25.18
CA TYR A 98 2.78 -28.52 -25.20
C TYR A 98 2.17 -29.33 -26.37
N GLY A 99 1.33 -28.69 -27.18
CA GLY A 99 0.63 -29.32 -28.31
C GLY A 99 1.51 -29.60 -29.53
N LYS A 100 0.97 -30.34 -30.49
CA LYS A 100 1.63 -30.60 -31.79
C LYS A 100 1.86 -29.30 -32.55
N ARG A 101 3.05 -29.15 -33.15
CA ARG A 101 3.41 -28.00 -33.99
C ARG A 101 2.87 -28.20 -35.40
N THR A 102 1.68 -27.69 -35.65
CA THR A 102 1.10 -27.54 -36.99
C THR A 102 0.93 -26.06 -37.27
N VAL A 103 0.94 -25.66 -38.55
CA VAL A 103 0.82 -24.26 -38.97
C VAL A 103 -0.39 -23.56 -38.32
N GLU A 104 -1.53 -24.23 -38.27
CA GLU A 104 -2.75 -23.75 -37.59
C GLU A 104 -2.54 -23.54 -36.08
N ASN A 105 -1.87 -24.47 -35.40
CA ASN A 105 -1.60 -24.36 -33.96
C ASN A 105 -0.60 -23.23 -33.67
N GLU A 106 0.30 -22.92 -34.59
CA GLU A 106 1.20 -21.76 -34.46
C GLU A 106 0.44 -20.44 -34.55
N ALA A 107 -0.49 -20.33 -35.50
CA ALA A 107 -1.36 -19.16 -35.63
C ALA A 107 -2.17 -18.93 -34.35
N GLN A 108 -2.73 -20.01 -33.79
CA GLN A 108 -3.49 -19.94 -32.53
C GLN A 108 -2.62 -19.49 -31.35
N LEU A 109 -1.36 -19.93 -31.26
CA LEU A 109 -0.44 -19.47 -30.20
C LEU A 109 -0.14 -17.98 -30.31
N LEU A 110 0.06 -17.47 -31.52
CA LEU A 110 0.27 -16.03 -31.76
C LEU A 110 -0.98 -15.22 -31.41
N LEU A 111 -2.16 -15.72 -31.77
CA LEU A 111 -3.44 -15.11 -31.43
C LEU A 111 -3.70 -15.09 -29.91
N LEU A 112 -3.34 -16.18 -29.20
CA LEU A 112 -3.41 -16.22 -27.74
C LEU A 112 -2.43 -15.25 -27.08
N GLY A 113 -1.22 -15.10 -27.63
CA GLY A 113 -0.27 -14.09 -27.17
C GLY A 113 -0.80 -12.65 -27.31
N LEU A 114 -1.46 -12.36 -28.43
CA LEU A 114 -2.16 -11.07 -28.61
C LEU A 114 -3.31 -10.91 -27.62
N LEU A 115 -4.12 -11.96 -27.44
CA LEU A 115 -5.24 -11.94 -26.50
C LEU A 115 -4.77 -11.64 -25.06
N LEU A 116 -3.67 -12.27 -24.61
CA LEU A 116 -3.06 -11.98 -23.32
C LEU A 116 -2.73 -10.49 -23.18
N MET A 117 -2.04 -9.92 -24.17
CA MET A 117 -1.70 -8.49 -24.15
C MET A 117 -2.92 -7.58 -24.12
N THR A 118 -3.96 -7.90 -24.90
CA THR A 118 -5.20 -7.12 -24.88
C THR A 118 -5.93 -7.21 -23.55
N VAL A 119 -6.00 -8.40 -22.93
CA VAL A 119 -6.67 -8.59 -21.65
C VAL A 119 -5.88 -7.88 -20.55
N GLY A 120 -4.55 -8.02 -20.50
CA GLY A 120 -3.69 -7.30 -19.56
C GLY A 120 -3.83 -5.78 -19.66
N ALA A 121 -3.91 -5.24 -20.88
CA ALA A 121 -4.04 -3.81 -21.11
C ALA A 121 -5.36 -3.21 -20.62
N LEU A 122 -6.41 -4.02 -20.42
CA LEU A 122 -7.70 -3.53 -19.92
C LEU A 122 -7.66 -3.10 -18.45
N TYR A 123 -6.72 -3.63 -17.65
CA TYR A 123 -6.70 -3.37 -16.20
C TYR A 123 -5.32 -3.06 -15.62
N ALA A 124 -4.22 -3.32 -16.35
CA ALA A 124 -2.88 -3.01 -15.86
C ALA A 124 -2.63 -1.51 -15.77
N THR A 125 -2.25 -1.05 -14.58
CA THR A 125 -1.81 0.33 -14.32
C THR A 125 -0.29 0.45 -14.21
N ASP A 126 0.41 -0.67 -14.06
CA ASP A 126 1.85 -0.73 -13.82
C ASP A 126 2.68 -0.22 -14.99
N PHE A 127 3.72 0.57 -14.71
CA PHE A 127 4.70 0.99 -15.71
C PHE A 127 5.39 -0.19 -16.41
N LEU A 128 5.73 -1.23 -15.65
CA LEU A 128 6.42 -2.41 -16.17
C LEU A 128 5.61 -3.10 -17.27
N PHE A 129 4.28 -3.21 -17.08
CA PHE A 129 3.40 -3.76 -18.11
C PHE A 129 3.43 -2.92 -19.38
N GLY A 130 3.37 -1.58 -19.25
CA GLY A 130 3.47 -0.66 -20.38
C GLY A 130 4.78 -0.84 -21.18
N ALA A 131 5.92 -0.95 -20.49
CA ALA A 131 7.21 -1.22 -21.13
C ALA A 131 7.23 -2.59 -21.85
N MET A 132 6.65 -3.62 -21.23
CA MET A 132 6.55 -4.95 -21.83
C MET A 132 5.64 -4.95 -23.07
N LEU A 133 4.52 -4.22 -23.06
CA LEU A 133 3.61 -4.08 -24.19
C LEU A 133 4.30 -3.44 -25.41
N VAL A 134 5.09 -2.40 -25.15
CA VAL A 134 5.91 -1.71 -26.18
C VAL A 134 6.92 -2.67 -26.82
N ILE A 135 7.70 -3.37 -25.99
CA ILE A 135 8.68 -4.36 -26.46
C ILE A 135 7.98 -5.48 -27.22
N TRP A 136 6.88 -6.00 -26.67
CA TRP A 136 6.12 -7.09 -27.25
C TRP A 136 5.54 -6.71 -28.61
N SER A 137 4.99 -5.50 -28.76
CA SER A 137 4.37 -5.04 -30.02
C SER A 137 5.39 -4.95 -31.16
N GLY A 138 6.57 -4.39 -30.88
CA GLY A 138 7.67 -4.36 -31.86
C GLY A 138 8.17 -5.76 -32.21
N PHE A 139 8.25 -6.65 -31.22
CA PHE A 139 8.67 -8.03 -31.42
C PHE A 139 7.62 -8.87 -32.15
N ALA A 140 6.32 -8.64 -31.90
CA ALA A 140 5.20 -9.32 -32.52
C ALA A 140 5.17 -9.08 -34.03
N ALA A 141 5.34 -7.82 -34.46
CA ALA A 141 5.41 -7.48 -35.87
C ALA A 141 6.54 -8.24 -36.59
N TRP A 142 7.72 -8.33 -35.98
CA TRP A 142 8.84 -9.08 -36.52
C TRP A 142 8.52 -10.58 -36.67
N VAL A 143 7.95 -11.18 -35.63
CA VAL A 143 7.60 -12.62 -35.63
C VAL A 143 6.47 -12.92 -36.61
N LEU A 144 5.46 -12.05 -36.74
CA LEU A 144 4.36 -12.21 -37.70
C LEU A 144 4.86 -12.18 -39.15
N LEU A 145 5.82 -11.31 -39.47
CA LEU A 145 6.46 -11.30 -40.79
C LEU A 145 7.23 -12.60 -41.06
N LEU A 146 7.92 -13.14 -40.05
CA LEU A 146 8.58 -14.46 -40.17
C LEU A 146 7.57 -15.60 -40.31
N TYR A 147 6.45 -15.53 -39.58
CA TYR A 147 5.36 -16.50 -39.68
C TYR A 147 4.77 -16.52 -41.08
N GLN A 148 4.47 -15.35 -41.68
CA GLN A 148 3.97 -15.27 -43.06
C GLN A 148 4.93 -15.91 -44.07
N LEU A 149 6.25 -15.67 -43.92
CA LEU A 149 7.27 -16.28 -44.75
C LEU A 149 7.33 -17.80 -44.55
N HIS A 150 7.28 -18.26 -43.30
CA HIS A 150 7.34 -19.68 -42.95
C HIS A 150 6.10 -20.42 -43.47
N HIS A 151 4.91 -19.88 -43.23
CA HIS A 151 3.64 -20.38 -43.73
C HIS A 151 3.62 -20.46 -45.26
N GLY A 152 4.06 -19.41 -45.95
CA GLY A 152 4.14 -19.40 -47.42
C GLY A 152 5.07 -20.50 -47.97
N MET A 153 6.20 -20.76 -47.29
CA MET A 153 7.11 -21.83 -47.67
C MET A 153 6.54 -23.23 -47.45
N GLU A 154 5.87 -23.47 -46.31
CA GLU A 154 5.24 -24.77 -46.02
C GLU A 154 4.06 -25.05 -46.96
N LYS A 155 3.22 -24.05 -47.25
CA LYS A 155 2.12 -24.20 -48.22
C LYS A 155 2.62 -24.55 -49.62
N MET A 156 3.67 -23.87 -50.09
CA MET A 156 4.32 -24.17 -51.37
C MET A 156 4.96 -25.56 -51.39
N ARG A 157 5.41 -26.05 -50.23
CA ARG A 157 5.99 -27.39 -50.07
C ARG A 157 4.90 -28.45 -50.16
N GLU A 158 3.76 -28.26 -49.48
CA GLU A 158 2.62 -29.17 -49.52
C GLU A 158 2.00 -29.25 -50.93
N GLU A 159 1.73 -28.11 -51.57
CA GLU A 159 1.16 -28.07 -52.93
C GLU A 159 2.05 -28.80 -53.96
N ARG A 160 3.38 -28.67 -53.82
CA ARG A 160 4.33 -29.39 -54.70
C ARG A 160 4.45 -30.86 -54.36
N PHE A 161 4.34 -31.23 -53.08
CA PHE A 161 4.33 -32.64 -52.68
C PHE A 161 3.11 -33.36 -53.27
N LEU A 162 1.96 -32.70 -53.33
CA LEU A 162 0.75 -33.21 -53.96
C LEU A 162 0.82 -33.21 -55.50
N ALA A 163 1.60 -32.30 -56.11
CA ALA A 163 1.75 -32.19 -57.56
C ALA A 163 2.77 -33.16 -58.18
N VAL A 164 3.63 -33.82 -57.38
CA VAL A 164 4.67 -34.74 -57.87
C VAL A 164 4.14 -36.18 -57.89
N PRO A 165 4.23 -36.91 -59.03
CA PRO A 165 3.83 -38.33 -59.10
C PRO A 165 4.59 -39.22 -58.12
N ALA A 166 3.91 -40.24 -57.58
CA ALA A 166 4.50 -41.19 -56.63
C ALA A 166 5.74 -41.87 -57.23
N GLY A 167 6.90 -41.71 -56.59
CA GLY A 167 8.17 -42.32 -56.98
C GLY A 167 9.26 -41.34 -57.44
N HIS A 168 8.96 -40.06 -57.64
CA HIS A 168 9.96 -39.05 -57.96
C HIS A 168 10.43 -38.26 -56.73
N PRO A 169 11.75 -38.04 -56.55
CA PRO A 169 12.26 -37.18 -55.48
C PRO A 169 11.82 -35.74 -55.72
N THR A 170 11.22 -35.13 -54.70
CA THR A 170 10.85 -33.71 -54.75
C THR A 170 12.12 -32.84 -54.72
N PRO A 171 12.38 -31.99 -55.74
CA PRO A 171 13.57 -31.14 -55.73
C PRO A 171 13.50 -30.09 -54.63
N TRP A 172 14.61 -29.90 -53.92
CA TRP A 172 14.76 -28.91 -52.85
C TRP A 172 14.44 -27.50 -53.34
N THR A 173 13.54 -26.79 -52.66
CA THR A 173 13.31 -25.37 -52.93
C THR A 173 14.45 -24.56 -52.33
N ARG A 174 15.20 -23.85 -53.18
CA ARG A 174 16.10 -22.80 -52.69
C ARG A 174 15.22 -21.63 -52.26
N PRO A 175 15.23 -21.21 -50.98
CA PRO A 175 14.51 -20.01 -50.58
C PRO A 175 15.07 -18.83 -51.37
N VAL A 176 14.20 -18.03 -51.99
CA VAL A 176 14.59 -16.80 -52.70
C VAL A 176 15.25 -15.88 -51.67
N THR A 177 16.58 -15.89 -51.63
CA THR A 177 17.37 -15.19 -50.62
C THR A 177 18.28 -14.19 -51.32
N GLY A 178 17.73 -13.02 -51.62
CA GLY A 178 18.47 -11.87 -52.13
C GLY A 178 18.82 -10.85 -51.03
N LEU A 179 19.92 -10.12 -51.18
CA LEU A 179 20.27 -8.98 -50.32
C LEU A 179 19.15 -7.91 -50.30
N GLN A 180 18.47 -7.72 -51.43
CA GLN A 180 17.31 -6.82 -51.55
C GLN A 180 16.12 -7.29 -50.70
N VAL A 181 15.83 -8.60 -50.69
CA VAL A 181 14.74 -9.18 -49.87
C VAL A 181 15.04 -8.99 -48.38
N ARG A 182 16.31 -9.16 -47.96
CA ARG A 182 16.72 -8.90 -46.57
C ARG A 182 16.62 -7.43 -46.17
N LYS A 183 17.00 -6.50 -47.05
CA LYS A 183 16.85 -5.05 -46.80
C LYS A 183 15.38 -4.64 -46.74
N ALA A 184 14.56 -5.10 -47.69
CA ALA A 184 13.12 -4.85 -47.71
C ALA A 184 12.44 -5.39 -46.44
N PHE A 185 12.81 -6.61 -46.02
CA PHE A 185 12.29 -7.20 -44.78
C PHE A 185 12.68 -6.38 -43.53
N ARG A 186 13.94 -5.98 -43.40
CA ARG A 186 14.40 -5.13 -42.28
C ARG A 186 13.71 -3.77 -42.28
N SER A 187 13.55 -3.16 -43.45
CA SER A 187 12.86 -1.87 -43.62
C SER A 187 11.38 -1.96 -43.24
N MET A 188 10.72 -3.03 -43.65
CA MET A 188 9.30 -3.24 -43.35
C MET A 188 9.10 -3.56 -41.87
N ALA A 189 9.98 -4.37 -41.27
CA ALA A 189 9.97 -4.63 -39.83
C ALA A 189 10.22 -3.35 -39.01
N SER A 190 11.17 -2.50 -39.41
CA SER A 190 11.39 -1.21 -38.73
C SER A 190 10.20 -0.27 -38.88
N LEU A 191 9.54 -0.25 -40.04
CA LEU A 191 8.34 0.56 -40.26
C LEU A 191 7.20 0.11 -39.35
N PHE A 192 6.92 -1.21 -39.28
CA PHE A 192 5.89 -1.74 -38.40
C PHE A 192 6.21 -1.51 -36.91
N LEU A 193 7.48 -1.57 -36.52
CA LEU A 193 7.90 -1.25 -35.16
C LEU A 193 7.63 0.23 -34.83
N VAL A 194 7.97 1.15 -35.71
CA VAL A 194 7.70 2.59 -35.52
C VAL A 194 6.19 2.88 -35.48
N VAL A 195 5.41 2.28 -36.39
CA VAL A 195 3.95 2.44 -36.42
C VAL A 195 3.30 1.81 -35.19
N GLY A 196 3.78 0.67 -34.72
CA GLY A 196 3.30 0.03 -33.50
C GLY A 196 3.59 0.85 -32.24
N LEU A 197 4.78 1.44 -32.14
CA LEU A 197 5.13 2.36 -31.04
C LEU A 197 4.27 3.61 -31.05
N LEU A 198 4.09 4.23 -32.22
CA LEU A 198 3.22 5.40 -32.38
C LEU A 198 1.76 5.06 -32.08
N GLY A 199 1.26 3.93 -32.56
CA GLY A 199 -0.11 3.47 -32.31
C GLY A 199 -0.36 3.16 -30.84
N SER A 200 0.59 2.49 -30.16
CA SER A 200 0.52 2.23 -28.72
C SER A 200 0.57 3.53 -27.92
N PHE A 201 1.42 4.49 -28.31
CA PHE A 201 1.50 5.80 -27.68
C PHE A 201 0.19 6.59 -27.84
N LEU A 202 -0.35 6.65 -29.06
CA LEU A 202 -1.63 7.32 -29.34
C LEU A 202 -2.79 6.66 -28.61
N PHE A 203 -2.90 5.33 -28.64
CA PHE A 203 -3.92 4.61 -27.90
C PHE A 203 -3.82 4.89 -26.39
N PHE A 204 -2.61 4.88 -25.84
CA PHE A 204 -2.39 5.20 -24.43
C PHE A 204 -2.81 6.64 -24.07
N VAL A 205 -2.51 7.63 -24.91
CA VAL A 205 -2.85 9.05 -24.68
C VAL A 205 -4.34 9.33 -24.85
N PHE A 206 -5.01 8.69 -25.82
CA PHE A 206 -6.37 9.02 -26.20
C PHE A 206 -7.46 8.10 -25.62
N THR A 207 -7.09 6.96 -25.02
CA THR A 207 -8.07 6.07 -24.38
C THR A 207 -8.34 6.56 -22.95
N PRO A 208 -9.54 7.08 -22.64
CA PRO A 208 -9.88 7.52 -21.29
C PRO A 208 -9.81 6.33 -20.35
N ARG A 209 -8.89 6.40 -19.38
CA ARG A 209 -8.79 5.42 -18.30
C ARG A 209 -9.78 5.83 -17.23
N GLU A 210 -11.04 5.45 -17.39
CA GLU A 210 -11.98 5.56 -16.27
C GLU A 210 -11.51 4.60 -15.17
N LYS A 211 -11.32 5.16 -13.97
CA LYS A 211 -11.04 4.39 -12.77
C LYS A 211 -12.25 3.51 -12.51
N PHE A 212 -12.11 2.20 -12.66
CA PHE A 212 -13.05 1.27 -12.02
C PHE A 212 -12.83 1.40 -10.50
N ASP A 213 -13.68 2.20 -9.89
CA ASP A 213 -13.58 2.71 -8.51
C ASP A 213 -14.06 1.68 -7.48
N VAL A 214 -13.50 0.47 -7.54
CA VAL A 214 -13.95 -0.68 -6.74
C VAL A 214 -13.03 -0.95 -5.52
N ILE A 215 -11.84 -0.34 -5.46
CA ILE A 215 -10.82 -0.65 -4.44
C ILE A 215 -10.69 0.48 -3.40
N HIS A 216 -11.82 1.04 -2.95
CA HIS A 216 -11.85 1.95 -1.79
C HIS A 216 -12.53 1.35 -0.54
N SER A 217 -13.09 0.14 -0.64
CA SER A 217 -13.80 -0.51 0.48
C SER A 217 -12.91 -1.13 1.57
N PHE A 218 -11.60 -1.26 1.35
CA PHE A 218 -10.67 -1.82 2.34
C PHE A 218 -9.93 -0.76 3.18
N SER A 219 -10.00 0.52 2.80
CA SER A 219 -9.47 1.64 3.61
C SER A 219 -10.51 2.17 4.60
N ALA A 220 -11.79 2.13 4.21
CA ALA A 220 -12.91 2.71 4.96
C ALA A 220 -13.20 2.01 6.31
N THR A 221 -12.73 0.77 6.50
CA THR A 221 -12.87 0.05 7.77
C THR A 221 -11.96 0.57 8.89
N SER A 222 -10.86 1.26 8.56
CA SER A 222 -9.94 1.85 9.57
C SER A 222 -10.39 3.23 10.08
N GLU A 223 -11.19 3.96 9.30
CA GLU A 223 -11.50 5.38 9.60
C GLU A 223 -12.34 5.56 10.88
N ASN A 224 -13.17 4.57 11.23
CA ASN A 224 -13.93 4.54 12.48
C ASN A 224 -13.14 3.93 13.66
N ALA A 225 -12.09 3.14 13.39
CA ALA A 225 -11.25 2.52 14.41
C ALA A 225 -10.36 3.55 15.13
N LEU A 226 -10.05 4.68 14.49
CA LEU A 226 -9.30 5.76 15.15
C LEU A 226 -10.16 6.63 16.08
N GLU A 227 -11.50 6.59 15.98
CA GLU A 227 -12.40 7.34 16.88
C GLU A 227 -12.78 6.58 18.15
N ARG A 228 -12.53 5.27 18.15
CA ARG A 228 -12.76 4.36 19.27
C ARG A 228 -11.68 3.30 19.26
N MET A 229 -11.00 3.17 20.39
CA MET A 229 -9.93 2.20 20.58
C MET A 229 -10.45 1.07 21.47
N PRO A 230 -10.98 -0.03 20.89
CA PRO A 230 -11.33 -1.22 21.64
C PRO A 230 -10.07 -2.04 21.94
N LEU A 231 -9.83 -2.33 23.22
CA LEU A 231 -8.79 -3.27 23.62
C LEU A 231 -9.26 -4.71 23.39
N SER A 232 -9.16 -5.20 22.15
CA SER A 232 -9.50 -6.58 21.76
C SER A 232 -8.23 -7.32 21.29
N PRO A 233 -8.10 -8.64 21.48
CA PRO A 233 -6.94 -9.43 21.02
C PRO A 233 -6.79 -9.53 19.49
N GLY A 234 -7.47 -8.68 18.71
CA GLY A 234 -7.44 -8.70 17.25
C GLY A 234 -6.14 -8.12 16.71
N VAL A 235 -5.45 -8.90 15.88
CA VAL A 235 -4.41 -8.42 14.95
C VAL A 235 -5.04 -7.34 14.11
N ASP A 236 -4.49 -6.13 14.03
CA ASP A 236 -4.67 -5.32 12.84
C ASP A 236 -3.69 -4.14 12.72
N GLU A 237 -3.35 -3.85 11.46
CA GLU A 237 -2.59 -2.72 10.91
C GLU A 237 -1.06 -2.71 11.07
N SER A 238 -0.49 -3.07 12.22
CA SER A 238 0.94 -2.82 12.52
C SER A 238 1.97 -3.72 11.81
N GLU A 239 1.56 -4.80 11.13
CA GLU A 239 2.49 -5.68 10.40
C GLU A 239 2.65 -5.32 8.91
N SER A 240 1.85 -4.37 8.42
CA SER A 240 1.83 -3.99 7.01
C SER A 240 3.01 -3.07 6.65
N ASN A 241 3.88 -3.51 5.75
CA ASN A 241 4.97 -2.71 5.17
C ASN A 241 4.50 -1.76 4.05
N ARG A 242 3.21 -1.39 4.05
CA ARG A 242 2.63 -0.48 3.08
C ARG A 242 2.95 0.96 3.49
N GLN A 243 3.48 1.76 2.56
CA GLN A 243 3.64 3.18 2.78
C GLN A 243 2.27 3.87 2.77
N VAL A 244 2.02 4.71 3.77
CA VAL A 244 0.76 5.44 3.95
C VAL A 244 0.91 6.87 3.46
N MET A 245 2.01 7.54 3.85
CA MET A 245 2.25 8.93 3.50
C MET A 245 3.75 9.28 3.50
N THR A 246 4.07 10.44 2.96
CA THR A 246 5.37 11.08 2.98
C THR A 246 5.23 12.48 3.57
N ILE A 247 6.18 12.88 4.41
CA ILE A 247 6.12 14.14 5.14
C ILE A 247 7.37 14.95 4.85
N TYR A 248 7.17 16.18 4.41
CA TYR A 248 8.21 17.17 4.22
C TYR A 248 8.10 18.18 5.34
N LEU A 249 9.22 18.45 6.01
CA LEU A 249 9.31 19.49 7.02
C LEU A 249 10.26 20.56 6.52
N GLU A 250 9.77 21.80 6.48
CA GLU A 250 10.51 22.95 6.00
C GLU A 250 10.48 24.06 7.06
N ASP A 251 11.57 24.82 7.16
CA ASP A 251 11.57 26.07 7.92
C ASP A 251 10.78 27.16 7.17
N MET A 252 10.55 28.30 7.82
CA MET A 252 9.87 29.44 7.18
C MET A 252 10.65 30.06 6.00
N SER A 253 11.89 29.61 5.76
CA SER A 253 12.73 30.01 4.63
C SER A 253 12.73 28.97 3.49
N GLY A 254 12.02 27.85 3.63
CA GLY A 254 11.92 26.76 2.66
C GLY A 254 13.05 25.72 2.71
N ASN A 255 13.90 25.72 3.76
CA ASN A 255 14.93 24.69 3.92
C ASN A 255 14.36 23.47 4.63
N SER A 256 14.68 22.26 4.14
CA SER A 256 14.25 21.02 4.78
C SER A 256 14.85 20.87 6.18
N VAL A 257 14.01 20.54 7.17
CA VAL A 257 14.40 20.40 8.57
C VAL A 257 14.26 18.94 9.02
N ARG A 258 15.36 18.37 9.51
CA ARG A 258 15.35 17.09 10.20
C ARG A 258 15.27 17.30 11.71
N MET A 259 14.28 16.69 12.34
CA MET A 259 14.10 16.72 13.80
C MET A 259 15.09 15.80 14.51
N PRO A 260 15.60 16.21 15.70
CA PRO A 260 16.52 15.40 16.50
C PRO A 260 15.85 14.18 17.15
N LYS A 261 14.52 14.22 17.32
CA LYS A 261 13.68 13.12 17.78
C LYS A 261 12.67 12.76 16.70
N GLY A 262 12.09 11.57 16.79
CA GLY A 262 11.00 11.16 15.91
C GLY A 262 9.79 12.11 15.97
N LEU A 263 9.05 12.16 14.87
CA LEU A 263 7.81 12.91 14.71
C LEU A 263 6.65 12.13 15.32
N ARG A 264 5.84 12.82 16.12
CA ARG A 264 4.54 12.32 16.60
C ARG A 264 3.45 13.00 15.81
N LEU A 265 2.82 12.25 14.93
CA LEU A 265 1.79 12.71 14.01
C LEU A 265 0.45 12.35 14.61
N ARG A 266 -0.19 13.31 15.29
CA ARG A 266 -1.47 13.06 15.96
C ARG A 266 -2.57 12.93 14.92
N GLY A 267 -3.38 11.89 15.01
CA GLY A 267 -4.61 11.76 14.24
C GLY A 267 -5.83 12.02 15.12
N SER A 268 -6.04 11.12 16.10
CA SER A 268 -7.17 11.16 17.01
C SER A 268 -6.75 11.29 18.46
N VAL A 269 -7.64 11.84 19.28
CA VAL A 269 -7.45 12.01 20.72
C VAL A 269 -8.67 11.47 21.44
N LEU A 270 -8.41 10.58 22.40
CA LEU A 270 -9.40 9.82 23.14
C LEU A 270 -9.27 10.18 24.62
N ASP A 271 -10.25 10.92 25.12
CA ASP A 271 -10.26 11.54 26.44
C ASP A 271 -11.52 11.15 27.25
N ALA A 272 -12.27 10.16 26.77
CA ALA A 272 -13.44 9.61 27.45
C ALA A 272 -13.41 8.08 27.48
N TYR A 273 -13.44 7.52 28.69
CA TYR A 273 -13.57 6.08 28.91
C TYR A 273 -15.04 5.64 28.89
N LYS A 274 -15.40 4.72 28.00
CA LYS A 274 -16.78 4.23 27.80
C LYS A 274 -17.07 2.89 28.49
N GLY A 275 -16.11 2.33 29.23
CA GLY A 275 -16.21 1.01 29.84
C GLY A 275 -15.67 -0.10 28.94
N ARG A 276 -15.41 -1.28 29.52
CA ARG A 276 -14.93 -2.49 28.82
C ARG A 276 -13.70 -2.24 27.93
N GLY A 277 -12.75 -1.42 28.40
CA GLY A 277 -11.53 -1.13 27.66
C GLY A 277 -11.68 -0.17 26.48
N VAL A 278 -12.84 0.48 26.30
CA VAL A 278 -13.07 1.36 25.15
C VAL A 278 -12.77 2.81 25.51
N TRP A 279 -11.75 3.37 24.86
CA TRP A 279 -11.48 4.81 24.85
C TRP A 279 -12.08 5.45 23.61
N ALA A 280 -12.69 6.63 23.76
CA ALA A 280 -13.33 7.35 22.67
C ALA A 280 -13.06 8.86 22.78
N SER A 281 -13.20 9.57 21.66
CA SER A 281 -13.25 11.03 21.69
C SER A 281 -14.50 11.51 22.43
N GLY A 282 -14.31 12.40 23.40
CA GLY A 282 -15.35 13.10 24.13
C GLY A 282 -16.16 14.05 23.25
N SER A 283 -17.25 14.57 23.82
CA SER A 283 -18.07 15.60 23.18
C SER A 283 -17.44 16.98 23.38
N HIS A 284 -17.04 17.61 22.28
CA HIS A 284 -16.33 18.88 22.30
C HIS A 284 -16.99 19.92 21.39
N LEU A 285 -16.73 21.19 21.67
CA LEU A 285 -17.06 22.28 20.77
C LEU A 285 -16.23 22.15 19.50
N LYS A 286 -16.92 22.04 18.37
CA LYS A 286 -16.32 21.95 17.05
C LYS A 286 -16.50 23.29 16.34
N SER A 287 -15.46 23.75 15.68
CA SER A 287 -15.50 24.90 14.78
C SER A 287 -15.30 24.42 13.35
N THR A 288 -15.87 25.15 12.40
CA THR A 288 -15.70 24.86 10.97
C THR A 288 -14.68 25.83 10.41
N VAL A 289 -13.72 25.30 9.64
CA VAL A 289 -12.70 26.08 8.94
C VAL A 289 -12.82 25.77 7.46
N GLU A 290 -12.87 26.80 6.63
CA GLU A 290 -12.83 26.65 5.18
C GLU A 290 -11.47 27.13 4.68
N THR A 291 -10.79 26.28 3.91
CA THR A 291 -9.48 26.62 3.35
C THR A 291 -9.64 27.28 1.99
N VAL A 292 -8.69 28.14 1.64
CA VAL A 292 -8.56 28.72 0.30
C VAL A 292 -7.21 28.27 -0.26
N GLU A 293 -7.13 28.10 -1.58
CA GLU A 293 -5.89 27.71 -2.24
C GLU A 293 -4.86 28.84 -2.12
N GLY A 294 -3.64 28.52 -1.68
CA GLY A 294 -2.54 29.48 -1.56
C GLY A 294 -2.52 30.31 -0.27
N GLU A 295 -3.48 30.12 0.65
CA GLU A 295 -3.52 30.81 1.95
C GLU A 295 -3.74 29.83 3.12
N PHE A 296 -2.95 29.98 4.19
CA PHE A 296 -3.17 29.22 5.42
C PHE A 296 -4.42 29.73 6.15
N ALA A 297 -5.43 28.88 6.25
CA ALA A 297 -6.58 29.14 7.10
C ALA A 297 -6.15 29.04 8.58
N PRO A 298 -6.47 30.03 9.43
CA PRO A 298 -6.06 30.03 10.83
C PRO A 298 -6.77 28.93 11.61
N LEU A 299 -6.01 28.19 12.40
CA LEU A 299 -6.48 27.15 13.32
C LEU A 299 -6.47 27.61 14.78
N THR A 300 -5.79 28.72 15.07
CA THR A 300 -5.79 29.35 16.40
C THR A 300 -6.56 30.67 16.35
N MET A 301 -6.86 31.21 17.54
CA MET A 301 -7.40 32.56 17.64
C MET A 301 -6.38 33.56 17.05
N VAL A 302 -6.87 34.60 16.37
CA VAL A 302 -6.01 35.60 15.71
C VAL A 302 -5.02 36.20 16.73
N GLY A 303 -3.72 36.05 16.46
CA GLY A 303 -2.62 36.53 17.32
C GLY A 303 -2.05 35.50 18.30
N ASP A 304 -2.58 34.28 18.33
CA ASP A 304 -2.08 33.18 19.18
C ASP A 304 -1.23 32.18 18.38
N GLY A 305 0.09 32.25 18.58
CA GLY A 305 1.09 31.36 17.98
C GLY A 305 1.76 31.92 16.72
N SER A 306 3.07 31.70 16.60
CA SER A 306 3.86 32.00 15.40
C SER A 306 4.35 30.69 14.78
N ALA A 307 3.96 30.42 13.53
CA ALA A 307 4.49 29.28 12.80
C ALA A 307 6.01 29.41 12.64
N ASN A 308 6.73 28.35 12.97
CA ASN A 308 8.17 28.27 12.76
C ASN A 308 8.55 27.14 11.77
N LEU A 309 7.59 26.29 11.41
CA LEU A 309 7.75 25.19 10.47
C LEU A 309 6.51 25.05 9.59
N VAL A 310 6.75 24.57 8.38
CA VAL A 310 5.71 24.09 7.47
C VAL A 310 5.85 22.58 7.33
N MET A 311 4.78 21.86 7.61
CA MET A 311 4.67 20.43 7.40
C MET A 311 3.79 20.16 6.18
N THR A 312 4.36 19.63 5.11
CA THR A 312 3.60 19.13 3.97
C THR A 312 3.39 17.63 4.11
N VAL A 313 2.14 17.19 4.06
CA VAL A 313 1.78 15.76 4.09
C VAL A 313 1.24 15.36 2.73
N VAL A 314 1.80 14.29 2.17
CA VAL A 314 1.37 13.69 0.91
C VAL A 314 1.00 12.23 1.15
N PHE A 315 -0.28 11.90 1.01
CA PHE A 315 -0.76 10.54 1.11
C PHE A 315 -0.50 9.76 -0.18
N GLN A 316 -0.21 8.46 -0.04
CA GLN A 316 -0.15 7.56 -1.19
C GLN A 316 -1.53 7.27 -1.78
N TYR A 317 -2.58 7.37 -0.96
CA TYR A 317 -3.96 7.25 -1.38
C TYR A 317 -4.78 8.34 -0.68
N PRO A 318 -5.71 9.03 -1.37
CA PRO A 318 -6.51 10.07 -0.76
C PRO A 318 -7.16 9.62 0.55
N SER A 319 -7.09 10.44 1.59
CA SER A 319 -7.59 10.11 2.94
C SER A 319 -8.48 11.22 3.50
N SER A 320 -9.47 10.83 4.30
CA SER A 320 -10.33 11.76 5.05
C SER A 320 -9.68 12.25 6.36
N GLN A 321 -8.55 11.65 6.76
CA GLN A 321 -7.85 11.95 8.00
C GLN A 321 -6.79 13.03 7.81
N ILE A 322 -6.65 13.88 8.82
CA ILE A 322 -5.60 14.91 8.88
C ILE A 322 -4.73 14.60 10.07
N TYR A 323 -3.42 14.49 9.82
CA TYR A 323 -2.41 14.26 10.84
C TYR A 323 -1.67 15.57 11.11
N ALA A 324 -1.57 15.95 12.38
CA ALA A 324 -0.91 17.18 12.78
C ALA A 324 0.31 16.90 13.66
N LEU A 325 1.34 17.73 13.47
CA LEU A 325 2.53 17.74 14.32
C LEU A 325 2.32 18.76 15.44
N TYR A 326 2.44 18.33 16.70
CA TYR A 326 2.39 19.20 17.88
C TYR A 326 1.20 20.18 17.88
N ARG A 327 1.48 21.48 17.65
CA ARG A 327 0.51 22.59 17.69
C ARG A 327 0.35 23.19 16.28
N PRO A 328 -0.67 22.76 15.51
CA PRO A 328 -0.96 23.37 14.22
C PRO A 328 -1.61 24.75 14.40
N VAL A 329 -1.07 25.77 13.75
CA VAL A 329 -1.56 27.17 13.79
C VAL A 329 -2.30 27.57 12.51
N GLY A 330 -2.03 26.90 11.40
CA GLY A 330 -2.76 27.10 10.15
C GLY A 330 -2.75 25.88 9.25
N ILE A 331 -3.73 25.79 8.36
CA ILE A 331 -3.83 24.70 7.37
C ILE A 331 -4.17 25.23 5.98
N GLU A 332 -3.53 24.64 4.98
CA GLU A 332 -3.83 24.81 3.56
C GLU A 332 -4.11 23.43 2.97
N THR A 333 -5.19 23.28 2.19
CA THR A 333 -5.51 22.01 1.51
C THR A 333 -5.60 22.21 0.00
N THR A 334 -5.19 21.19 -0.74
CA THR A 334 -5.31 21.16 -2.20
C THR A 334 -6.02 19.86 -2.61
N PRO A 335 -7.28 19.90 -3.05
CA PRO A 335 -8.13 21.06 -3.29
C PRO A 335 -8.63 21.76 -2.00
N PRO A 336 -9.12 23.02 -2.09
CA PRO A 336 -9.81 23.69 -1.00
C PRO A 336 -10.94 22.83 -0.43
N SER A 337 -10.96 22.66 0.89
CA SER A 337 -11.88 21.77 1.58
C SER A 337 -12.48 22.42 2.83
N ARG A 338 -13.62 21.88 3.26
CA ARG A 338 -14.24 22.25 4.53
C ARG A 338 -13.75 21.31 5.62
N LEU A 339 -13.28 21.88 6.71
CA LEU A 339 -12.68 21.19 7.85
C LEU A 339 -13.50 21.42 9.11
N THR A 340 -13.44 20.47 10.01
CA THR A 340 -13.97 20.55 11.37
C THR A 340 -12.80 20.46 12.34
N GLN A 341 -12.57 21.51 13.11
CA GLN A 341 -11.52 21.57 14.12
C GLN A 341 -12.11 21.48 15.52
N ASN A 342 -11.47 20.69 16.36
CA ASN A 342 -11.73 20.64 17.79
C ASN A 342 -10.57 21.28 18.56
N LEU A 343 -10.85 22.41 19.21
CA LEU A 343 -9.84 23.18 19.94
C LEU A 343 -9.44 22.51 21.27
N ALA A 344 -10.32 21.70 21.88
CA ALA A 344 -10.06 21.08 23.17
C ALA A 344 -9.07 19.90 23.08
N ASN A 345 -8.99 19.24 21.93
CA ASN A 345 -8.07 18.13 21.70
C ASN A 345 -7.08 18.40 20.54
N THR A 346 -7.11 19.62 19.98
CA THR A 346 -6.26 20.06 18.85
C THR A 346 -6.32 19.14 17.62
N THR A 347 -7.46 18.50 17.37
CA THR A 347 -7.65 17.66 16.18
C THR A 347 -8.37 18.38 15.06
N ILE A 348 -8.03 18.01 13.83
CA ILE A 348 -8.60 18.56 12.59
C ILE A 348 -9.15 17.37 11.81
N LYS A 349 -10.35 17.50 11.27
CA LYS A 349 -10.98 16.48 10.44
C LYS A 349 -11.58 17.12 9.21
N LEU A 350 -11.71 16.38 8.12
CA LEU A 350 -12.56 16.79 7.01
C LEU A 350 -14.01 16.82 7.46
N ALA A 351 -14.76 17.83 7.00
CA ALA A 351 -16.19 17.89 7.25
C ALA A 351 -16.91 16.74 6.52
N LEU A 352 -18.06 16.33 7.06
CA LEU A 352 -18.85 15.26 6.46
C LEU A 352 -19.22 15.61 5.01
N GLY A 353 -18.86 14.74 4.06
CA GLY A 353 -19.10 14.92 2.63
C GLY A 353 -18.03 15.74 1.89
N ALA A 354 -16.94 16.14 2.55
CA ALA A 354 -15.77 16.67 1.86
C ALA A 354 -15.00 15.54 1.17
N GLU A 355 -14.41 15.86 0.01
CA GLU A 355 -13.58 14.91 -0.75
C GLU A 355 -12.30 14.55 0.03
N PRO A 356 -11.85 13.28 -0.01
CA PRO A 356 -10.58 12.88 0.58
C PRO A 356 -9.39 13.66 0.00
N LEU A 357 -8.44 14.03 0.85
CA LEU A 357 -7.27 14.81 0.45
C LEU A 357 -6.10 13.89 0.12
N GLN A 358 -5.40 14.19 -0.98
CA GLN A 358 -4.10 13.58 -1.27
C GLN A 358 -2.94 14.38 -0.66
N ARG A 359 -3.08 15.71 -0.55
CA ARG A 359 -2.04 16.61 -0.04
C ARG A 359 -2.62 17.75 0.77
N TYR A 360 -1.95 18.13 1.85
CA TYR A 360 -2.20 19.35 2.61
C TYR A 360 -0.91 19.87 3.26
N GLN A 361 -0.93 21.13 3.64
CA GLN A 361 0.16 21.79 4.36
C GLN A 361 -0.33 22.31 5.71
N LEU A 362 0.51 22.18 6.73
CA LEU A 362 0.27 22.70 8.07
C LEU A 362 1.37 23.67 8.46
N ALA A 363 0.97 24.86 8.88
CA ALA A 363 1.83 25.77 9.61
C ALA A 363 1.84 25.34 11.08
N VAL A 364 3.02 25.06 11.64
CA VAL A 364 3.19 24.47 12.97
C VAL A 364 4.05 25.37 13.85
N ASP A 365 3.67 25.50 15.12
CA ASP A 365 4.50 26.05 16.18
C ASP A 365 5.09 24.90 17.00
N PHE A 366 6.37 24.61 16.79
CA PHE A 366 7.08 23.54 17.49
C PHE A 366 7.70 23.98 18.82
N THR A 367 7.71 25.28 19.10
CA THR A 367 8.32 25.83 20.33
C THR A 367 7.35 25.85 21.51
N ALA A 368 6.05 25.88 21.26
CA ALA A 368 5.02 25.91 22.28
C ALA A 368 4.53 24.50 22.66
N THR A 369 4.32 24.28 23.96
CA THR A 369 3.55 23.14 24.46
C THR A 369 2.10 23.24 23.95
N ILE A 370 1.47 22.09 23.72
CA ILE A 370 0.05 22.06 23.33
C ILE A 370 -0.78 22.68 24.45
N SER A 371 -1.36 23.85 24.16
CA SER A 371 -2.30 24.53 25.05
C SER A 371 -3.72 24.20 24.63
N SER A 372 -4.46 23.46 25.45
CA SER A 372 -5.88 23.16 25.19
C SER A 372 -6.68 23.00 26.47
N PRO A 373 -7.93 23.50 26.54
CA PRO A 373 -8.76 23.37 27.73
C PRO A 373 -9.08 21.92 28.03
N LEU A 374 -9.32 21.63 29.31
CA LEU A 374 -9.78 20.33 29.77
C LEU A 374 -11.11 19.92 29.11
N SER A 375 -11.20 18.64 28.78
CA SER A 375 -12.44 18.01 28.35
C SER A 375 -13.42 17.85 29.51
N ASN A 376 -14.70 17.66 29.18
CA ASN A 376 -15.71 17.32 30.19
C ASN A 376 -15.41 15.93 30.77
N ARG A 377 -14.89 15.87 32.01
CA ARG A 377 -14.45 14.66 32.73
C ARG A 377 -15.59 13.71 33.18
N ARG A 378 -16.75 13.72 32.51
CA ARG A 378 -17.91 12.87 32.84
C ARG A 378 -17.63 11.36 32.64
N TYR A 379 -16.63 11.01 31.83
CA TYR A 379 -16.31 9.63 31.42
C TYR A 379 -14.89 9.26 31.83
N ARG A 380 -14.65 9.15 33.14
CA ARG A 380 -13.35 8.85 33.73
C ARG A 380 -13.20 7.36 34.02
N TYR A 381 -12.00 6.82 33.86
CA TYR A 381 -11.70 5.48 34.32
C TYR A 381 -11.57 5.43 35.85
N TYR A 382 -12.16 4.43 36.49
CA TYR A 382 -11.88 4.14 37.89
C TYR A 382 -11.97 2.65 38.18
N ASN A 383 -10.93 2.11 38.81
CA ASN A 383 -10.86 0.76 39.33
C ASN A 383 -10.08 0.80 40.65
N GLU A 384 -10.64 0.21 41.70
CA GLU A 384 -10.07 0.25 43.05
C GLU A 384 -8.68 -0.40 43.14
N GLN A 385 -8.46 -1.51 42.42
CA GLN A 385 -7.17 -2.21 42.43
C GLN A 385 -6.09 -1.43 41.68
N VAL A 386 -6.46 -0.80 40.55
CA VAL A 386 -5.55 0.07 39.79
C VAL A 386 -5.21 1.33 40.60
N HIS A 387 -6.18 1.90 41.30
CA HIS A 387 -5.96 3.04 42.20
C HIS A 387 -5.00 2.68 43.35
N ALA A 388 -5.23 1.54 44.01
CA ALA A 388 -4.35 1.06 45.08
C ALA A 388 -2.92 0.82 44.57
N LEU A 389 -2.76 0.26 43.36
CA LEU A 389 -1.46 0.11 42.72
C LEU A 389 -0.81 1.47 42.46
N ALA A 390 -1.54 2.43 41.89
CA ALA A 390 -1.04 3.77 41.59
C ALA A 390 -0.52 4.44 42.87
N LEU A 391 -1.29 4.44 43.95
CA LEU A 391 -0.86 4.99 45.25
C LEU A 391 0.39 4.29 45.79
N SER A 392 0.49 2.96 45.68
CA SER A 392 1.66 2.22 46.12
C SER A 392 2.94 2.60 45.35
N LEU A 393 2.81 2.89 44.04
CA LEU A 393 3.92 3.35 43.20
C LEU A 393 4.36 4.76 43.57
N LEU A 394 3.40 5.66 43.86
CA LEU A 394 3.69 7.01 44.31
C LEU A 394 4.40 7.01 45.67
N GLN A 395 3.89 6.22 46.62
CA GLN A 395 4.50 6.07 47.94
C GLN A 395 5.93 5.51 47.85
N LYS A 396 6.17 4.50 47.00
CA LYS A 396 7.50 3.93 46.76
C LYS A 396 8.50 4.94 46.18
N ASN A 397 8.02 5.96 45.47
CA ASN A 397 8.83 7.03 44.88
C ASN A 397 8.83 8.31 45.72
N ALA A 398 8.42 8.25 46.99
CA ALA A 398 8.36 9.39 47.91
C ALA A 398 7.55 10.56 47.35
N ILE A 399 6.41 10.26 46.72
CA ILE A 399 5.38 11.24 46.34
C ILE A 399 4.23 11.06 47.33
N GLU A 400 4.08 12.01 48.26
CA GLU A 400 2.92 12.07 49.15
C GLU A 400 1.73 12.59 48.36
N PHE A 401 0.88 11.68 47.88
CA PHE A 401 -0.37 12.05 47.24
C PHE A 401 -1.38 12.45 48.32
N ASN A 402 -1.64 13.75 48.44
CA ASN A 402 -2.74 14.30 49.24
C ASN A 402 -3.91 14.59 48.29
N ASP A 403 -5.16 14.36 48.72
CA ASP A 403 -6.40 14.63 47.94
C ASP A 403 -6.61 16.13 47.57
N GLY A 404 -5.58 16.97 47.66
CA GLY A 404 -5.56 18.36 47.26
C GLY A 404 -5.22 18.56 45.78
N ALA A 405 -5.11 19.83 45.38
CA ALA A 405 -4.72 20.18 44.01
C ALA A 405 -3.27 19.76 43.74
N ILE A 406 -3.07 18.93 42.72
CA ILE A 406 -1.76 18.47 42.26
C ILE A 406 -1.01 19.66 41.68
N THR A 407 0.21 19.92 42.17
CA THR A 407 1.07 20.96 41.62
C THR A 407 1.71 20.53 40.29
N PRO A 408 2.16 21.46 39.44
CA PRO A 408 2.76 21.07 38.16
C PRO A 408 3.97 20.13 38.23
N ASP A 409 4.85 20.35 39.21
CA ASP A 409 5.99 19.48 39.47
C ASP A 409 5.54 18.07 39.90
N GLU A 410 4.50 17.98 40.73
CA GLU A 410 3.91 16.70 41.13
C GLU A 410 3.26 15.99 39.94
N SER A 411 2.54 16.69 39.07
CA SER A 411 1.94 16.13 37.84
C SER A 411 3.00 15.49 36.94
N GLU A 412 4.11 16.19 36.70
CA GLU A 412 5.22 15.67 35.89
C GLU A 412 5.89 14.46 36.56
N ARG A 413 6.10 14.51 37.88
CA ARG A 413 6.68 13.40 38.64
C ARG A 413 5.76 12.17 38.65
N ILE A 414 4.46 12.34 38.85
CA ILE A 414 3.46 11.26 38.82
C ILE A 414 3.44 10.60 37.43
N ALA A 415 3.35 11.40 36.36
CA ALA A 415 3.37 10.90 34.99
C ALA A 415 4.63 10.07 34.68
N LYS A 416 5.80 10.57 35.09
CA LYS A 416 7.08 9.84 34.94
C LYS A 416 7.13 8.55 35.73
N VAL A 417 6.56 8.49 36.94
CA VAL A 417 6.50 7.25 37.73
C VAL A 417 5.66 6.19 37.01
N PHE A 418 4.50 6.57 36.47
CA PHE A 418 3.65 5.65 35.72
C PHE A 418 4.27 5.21 34.39
N GLU A 419 4.86 6.14 33.64
CA GLU A 419 5.61 5.84 32.41
C GLU A 419 6.73 4.82 32.71
N ASN A 420 7.56 5.06 33.73
CA ASN A 420 8.67 4.17 34.08
C ASN A 420 8.21 2.80 34.57
N TYR A 421 7.07 2.72 35.27
CA TYR A 421 6.49 1.46 35.72
C TYR A 421 6.08 0.59 34.52
N LEU A 422 5.35 1.17 33.56
CA LEU A 422 4.89 0.47 32.35
C LEU A 422 6.04 0.13 31.40
N ARG A 423 7.13 0.90 31.42
CA ARG A 423 8.38 0.60 30.70
C ARG A 423 9.30 -0.40 31.40
N SER A 424 8.93 -0.87 32.59
CA SER A 424 9.74 -1.81 33.36
C SER A 424 9.82 -3.19 32.68
N ARG A 425 10.75 -4.02 33.14
CA ARG A 425 10.92 -5.40 32.64
C ARG A 425 9.74 -6.33 32.96
N GLU A 426 8.77 -5.88 33.76
CA GLU A 426 7.55 -6.64 34.04
C GLU A 426 6.63 -6.71 32.82
N PHE A 427 6.74 -5.74 31.90
CA PHE A 427 5.89 -5.64 30.73
C PHE A 427 6.58 -6.09 29.45
N THR A 428 5.83 -6.70 28.53
CA THR A 428 6.34 -7.10 27.21
C THR A 428 5.48 -6.52 26.10
N TYR A 429 6.11 -5.82 25.16
CA TYR A 429 5.46 -5.35 23.95
C TYR A 429 5.37 -6.47 22.92
N SER A 430 4.21 -6.69 22.33
CA SER A 430 4.03 -7.63 21.22
C SER A 430 2.86 -7.24 20.33
N LEU A 431 3.02 -7.46 19.02
CA LEU A 431 2.02 -7.24 17.98
C LEU A 431 1.26 -8.52 17.56
N ASP A 432 1.72 -9.69 18.03
CA ASP A 432 1.18 -10.98 17.59
C ASP A 432 0.09 -11.49 18.55
N ALA A 433 -1.13 -11.65 18.04
CA ALA A 433 -2.27 -12.12 18.82
C ALA A 433 -2.20 -13.62 19.16
N THR A 434 -1.32 -14.39 18.51
CA THR A 434 -1.13 -15.82 18.78
C THR A 434 -0.38 -16.07 20.08
N PHE A 435 0.22 -15.03 20.68
CA PHE A 435 0.83 -15.10 22.00
C PHE A 435 -0.17 -15.44 23.11
N PHE A 436 -1.45 -15.08 22.95
CA PHE A 436 -2.52 -15.50 23.87
C PHE A 436 -3.06 -16.86 23.47
N THR A 437 -3.21 -17.77 24.42
CA THR A 437 -3.92 -19.03 24.18
C THR A 437 -5.39 -18.75 23.83
N PRO A 438 -6.07 -19.62 23.08
CA PRO A 438 -7.50 -19.46 22.81
C PRO A 438 -8.35 -19.29 24.07
N LYS A 439 -7.94 -19.90 25.18
CA LYS A 439 -8.61 -19.78 26.47
C LYS A 439 -8.41 -18.38 27.07
N GLU A 440 -7.19 -17.85 27.07
CA GLU A 440 -6.90 -16.49 27.55
C GLU A 440 -7.62 -15.44 26.71
N ARG A 441 -7.72 -15.60 25.38
CA ARG A 441 -8.49 -14.68 24.54
C ARG A 441 -9.97 -14.65 24.93
N ILE A 442 -10.57 -15.81 25.19
CA ILE A 442 -11.97 -15.89 25.66
C ILE A 442 -12.11 -15.26 27.05
N GLU A 443 -11.17 -15.50 27.95
CA GLU A 443 -11.17 -14.88 29.29
C GLU A 443 -11.04 -13.35 29.20
N MET A 444 -10.21 -12.82 28.30
CA MET A 444 -10.05 -11.38 28.05
C MET A 444 -11.29 -10.77 27.37
N GLU A 445 -11.96 -11.47 26.46
CA GLU A 445 -13.22 -11.03 25.85
C GLU A 445 -14.38 -10.99 26.86
N LEU A 446 -14.34 -11.87 27.86
CA LEU A 446 -15.33 -11.93 28.95
C LEU A 446 -14.99 -10.97 30.11
N ASP A 447 -13.79 -10.38 30.11
CA ASP A 447 -13.36 -9.44 31.14
C ASP A 447 -14.10 -8.11 31.00
N ASN A 448 -14.61 -7.61 32.13
CA ASN A 448 -15.28 -6.32 32.16
C ASN A 448 -14.28 -5.15 32.23
N ASP A 449 -13.02 -5.40 32.57
CA ASP A 449 -11.96 -4.39 32.66
C ASP A 449 -10.60 -4.90 32.13
N PRO A 450 -10.44 -4.96 30.80
CA PRO A 450 -9.19 -5.43 30.18
C PRO A 450 -7.97 -4.54 30.51
N ILE A 451 -8.19 -3.28 30.93
CA ILE A 451 -7.10 -2.39 31.35
C ILE A 451 -6.55 -2.87 32.70
N ALA A 452 -7.41 -3.11 33.68
CA ALA A 452 -7.00 -3.65 34.98
C ALA A 452 -6.30 -5.00 34.82
N SER A 453 -6.85 -5.90 33.99
CA SER A 453 -6.23 -7.21 33.77
C SER A 453 -4.87 -7.12 33.05
N PHE A 454 -4.70 -6.19 32.11
CA PHE A 454 -3.39 -5.91 31.53
C PHE A 454 -2.38 -5.44 32.58
N ILE A 455 -2.74 -4.44 33.41
CA ILE A 455 -1.83 -3.86 34.41
C ILE A 455 -1.45 -4.89 35.49
N LEU A 456 -2.43 -5.65 35.98
CA LEU A 456 -2.29 -6.49 37.17
C LEU A 456 -1.87 -7.92 36.85
N ASN A 457 -2.33 -8.48 35.73
CA ASN A 457 -2.18 -9.90 35.42
C ASN A 457 -1.31 -10.15 34.19
N HIS A 458 -1.78 -9.74 33.00
CA HIS A 458 -1.19 -10.17 31.73
C HIS A 458 0.12 -9.47 31.42
N LYS A 459 0.22 -8.15 31.69
CA LYS A 459 1.40 -7.29 31.47
C LYS A 459 2.03 -7.40 30.07
N ARG A 460 1.23 -7.77 29.07
CA ARG A 460 1.68 -7.97 27.68
C ARG A 460 0.63 -7.45 26.73
N GLY A 461 1.05 -6.70 25.71
CA GLY A 461 0.14 -6.07 24.75
C GLY A 461 0.88 -5.17 23.74
N HIS A 462 0.12 -4.53 22.86
CA HIS A 462 0.63 -3.52 21.91
C HIS A 462 0.48 -2.10 22.48
N CYS A 463 0.93 -1.08 21.74
CA CYS A 463 1.03 0.31 22.19
C CYS A 463 -0.28 0.85 22.77
N GLU A 464 -1.40 0.36 22.27
CA GLU A 464 -2.73 0.73 22.73
C GLU A 464 -3.00 0.33 24.19
N TYR A 465 -2.62 -0.89 24.60
CA TYR A 465 -2.75 -1.34 25.99
C TYR A 465 -1.91 -0.49 26.93
N PHE A 466 -0.67 -0.16 26.52
CA PHE A 466 0.22 0.69 27.32
C PHE A 466 -0.32 2.11 27.47
N ALA A 467 -0.78 2.73 26.38
CA ALA A 467 -1.34 4.07 26.41
C ALA A 467 -2.64 4.12 27.24
N ALA A 468 -3.55 3.17 27.04
CA ALA A 468 -4.77 3.04 27.83
C ALA A 468 -4.49 2.81 29.32
N ALA A 469 -3.49 2.00 29.65
CA ALA A 469 -3.09 1.73 31.02
C ALA A 469 -2.53 2.97 31.72
N MET A 470 -1.62 3.70 31.07
CA MET A 470 -1.07 4.93 31.64
C MET A 470 -2.15 5.99 31.84
N ALA A 471 -3.03 6.18 30.85
CA ALA A 471 -4.16 7.10 30.97
C ALA A 471 -5.09 6.70 32.11
N ALA A 472 -5.41 5.41 32.24
CA ALA A 472 -6.22 4.88 33.34
C ALA A 472 -5.57 5.08 34.72
N MET A 473 -4.26 4.86 34.86
CA MET A 473 -3.53 5.10 36.12
C MET A 473 -3.58 6.58 36.50
N CYS A 474 -3.36 7.51 35.56
CA CYS A 474 -3.51 8.95 35.79
C CYS A 474 -4.94 9.29 36.23
N ASP A 475 -5.92 8.73 35.51
CA ASP A 475 -7.33 8.84 35.85
C ASP A 475 -7.66 8.23 37.22
N THR A 476 -6.89 7.33 37.82
CA THR A 476 -7.20 6.90 39.20
C THR A 476 -6.75 7.89 40.27
N VAL A 477 -5.84 8.83 39.95
CA VAL A 477 -5.24 9.78 40.91
C VAL A 477 -5.54 11.24 40.57
N ASP A 478 -6.66 11.48 39.88
CA ASP A 478 -7.18 12.80 39.50
C ASP A 478 -6.34 13.59 38.50
N LEU A 479 -5.23 13.02 38.01
CA LEU A 479 -4.36 13.63 37.01
C LEU A 479 -4.98 13.52 35.60
N PRO A 480 -5.30 14.64 34.93
CA PRO A 480 -5.92 14.59 33.61
C PRO A 480 -4.98 14.03 32.55
N ALA A 481 -5.41 12.95 31.90
CA ALA A 481 -4.69 12.30 30.83
C ALA A 481 -5.61 11.97 29.66
N ARG A 482 -5.05 11.90 28.46
CA ARG A 482 -5.74 11.50 27.24
C ARG A 482 -4.85 10.63 26.37
N VAL A 483 -5.46 9.66 25.70
CA VAL A 483 -4.76 8.80 24.75
C VAL A 483 -4.77 9.48 23.39
N VAL A 484 -3.63 9.44 22.70
CA VAL A 484 -3.49 9.97 21.34
C VAL A 484 -3.06 8.84 20.42
N THR A 485 -3.76 8.70 19.30
CA THR A 485 -3.46 7.71 18.26
C THR A 485 -3.04 8.42 16.98
N GLY A 486 -2.08 7.82 16.28
CA GLY A 486 -1.52 8.36 15.06
C GLY A 486 -0.29 7.59 14.62
N TYR A 487 0.76 8.30 14.21
CA TYR A 487 2.01 7.68 13.75
C TYR A 487 3.22 8.23 14.51
N TYR A 488 4.19 7.36 14.79
CA TYR A 488 5.51 7.75 15.29
C TYR A 488 6.58 7.40 14.27
N VAL A 489 7.33 8.39 13.77
CA VAL A 489 8.27 8.21 12.65
C VAL A 489 9.56 8.96 12.92
N ASP A 490 10.69 8.26 12.91
CA ASP A 490 12.04 8.84 13.03
C ASP A 490 12.91 8.56 11.78
N ARG A 491 12.36 7.83 10.80
CA ARG A 491 13.04 7.46 9.56
C ARG A 491 13.08 8.65 8.60
N TRP A 492 14.28 9.17 8.40
CA TRP A 492 14.58 10.23 7.44
C TRP A 492 15.20 9.64 6.17
N ASP A 493 14.68 10.05 5.01
CA ASP A 493 15.29 9.77 3.71
C ASP A 493 16.12 10.96 3.26
N GLU A 494 17.43 10.74 3.08
CA GLU A 494 18.38 11.76 2.67
C GLU A 494 18.26 12.12 1.19
N VAL A 495 17.68 11.25 0.35
CA VAL A 495 17.53 11.50 -1.09
C VAL A 495 16.37 12.47 -1.33
N SER A 496 15.22 12.21 -0.73
CA SER A 496 14.03 13.07 -0.86
C SER A 496 13.92 14.18 0.19
N ASN A 497 14.81 14.21 1.19
CA ASN A 497 14.72 15.09 2.36
C ASN A 497 13.33 15.05 3.02
N SER A 498 12.84 13.83 3.28
CA SER A 498 11.49 13.61 3.79
C SER A 498 11.42 12.48 4.82
N TYR A 499 10.33 12.43 5.57
CA TYR A 499 9.97 11.32 6.43
C TYR A 499 9.00 10.39 5.72
N ILE A 500 9.31 9.10 5.69
CA ILE A 500 8.48 8.07 5.06
C ILE A 500 7.69 7.35 6.13
N VAL A 501 6.37 7.35 6.01
CA VAL A 501 5.46 6.76 7.00
C VAL A 501 4.84 5.48 6.47
N PHE A 502 5.03 4.38 7.19
CA PHE A 502 4.43 3.08 6.91
C PHE A 502 3.26 2.80 7.85
N GLN A 503 2.40 1.86 7.45
CA GLN A 503 1.26 1.45 8.27
C GLN A 503 1.71 0.86 9.62
N ARG A 504 2.83 0.13 9.64
CA ARG A 504 3.48 -0.35 10.87
C ARG A 504 3.98 0.73 11.82
N ASP A 505 4.06 1.98 11.37
CA ASP A 505 4.52 3.11 12.19
C ASP A 505 3.36 3.67 13.04
N ALA A 506 2.16 3.06 12.95
CA ALA A 506 1.01 3.41 13.77
C ALA A 506 1.35 3.23 15.25
N HIS A 507 1.07 4.27 16.04
CA HIS A 507 1.47 4.33 17.44
C HIS A 507 0.42 5.05 18.28
N ALA A 508 0.34 4.65 19.55
CA ALA A 508 -0.48 5.29 20.57
C ALA A 508 0.41 5.77 21.72
N TRP A 509 0.18 7.00 22.17
CA TRP A 509 0.88 7.60 23.31
C TRP A 509 -0.11 8.32 24.23
N VAL A 510 0.37 8.87 25.34
CA VAL A 510 -0.45 9.57 26.32
C VAL A 510 -0.04 11.03 26.41
N GLU A 511 -1.01 11.92 26.50
CA GLU A 511 -0.78 13.30 26.89
C GLU A 511 -1.33 13.53 28.29
N VAL A 512 -0.52 14.12 29.16
CA VAL A 512 -0.88 14.46 30.54
C VAL A 512 -0.86 15.97 30.71
N GLU A 513 -1.89 16.51 31.35
CA GLU A 513 -1.92 17.92 31.71
C GLU A 513 -0.99 18.15 32.91
N VAL A 514 0.16 18.79 32.66
CA VAL A 514 1.15 19.08 33.71
C VAL A 514 0.90 20.43 34.35
N GLU A 515 0.43 21.41 33.59
CA GLU A 515 -0.03 22.71 34.06
C GLU A 515 -1.42 22.96 33.49
N PRO A 516 -2.25 23.84 34.08
CA PRO A 516 -3.53 24.18 33.49
C PRO A 516 -3.40 24.53 32.00
N MET A 517 -4.10 23.76 31.18
CA MET A 517 -4.10 23.78 29.70
C MET A 517 -2.83 23.25 29.01
N ALA A 518 -1.73 22.97 29.72
CA ALA A 518 -0.48 22.52 29.10
C ALA A 518 -0.35 20.98 29.10
N TRP A 519 -0.38 20.41 27.90
CA TRP A 519 -0.32 18.97 27.69
C TRP A 519 1.07 18.51 27.25
N VAL A 520 1.64 17.54 27.97
CA VAL A 520 2.94 16.94 27.68
C VAL A 520 2.76 15.49 27.26
N ALA A 521 3.43 15.08 26.18
CA ALA A 521 3.37 13.73 25.65
C ALA A 521 4.36 12.79 26.35
N TYR A 522 3.86 11.65 26.80
CA TYR A 522 4.57 10.54 27.43
C TYR A 522 4.35 9.25 26.63
N ASP A 523 5.35 8.38 26.61
CA ASP A 523 5.28 7.10 25.89
C ASP A 523 5.53 5.93 26.85
N PRO A 524 4.45 5.29 27.37
CA PRO A 524 4.58 4.18 28.30
C PRO A 524 5.05 2.88 27.65
N THR A 525 5.20 2.86 26.31
CA THR A 525 5.60 1.67 25.58
C THR A 525 7.07 1.35 25.86
N PRO A 526 7.41 0.15 26.39
CA PRO A 526 8.80 -0.24 26.60
C PRO A 526 9.54 -0.31 25.26
N SER A 527 10.79 0.13 25.26
CA SER A 527 11.72 -0.11 24.17
C SER A 527 12.13 -1.59 24.17
N SER A 528 11.29 -2.49 23.65
CA SER A 528 11.63 -3.91 23.54
C SER A 528 12.59 -4.15 22.37
N GLN A 529 13.29 -5.29 22.39
CA GLN A 529 14.12 -5.77 21.26
C GLN A 529 13.32 -6.01 19.96
N ASP A 530 11.98 -6.07 20.08
CA ASP A 530 11.01 -6.22 18.99
C ASP A 530 10.20 -4.93 18.70
N ALA A 531 10.41 -3.86 19.49
CA ALA A 531 9.95 -2.54 19.06
C ALA A 531 10.72 -2.25 17.77
N PRO A 532 10.05 -1.92 16.66
CA PRO A 532 10.72 -1.74 15.37
C PRO A 532 11.90 -0.80 15.58
N THR A 533 13.11 -1.38 15.56
CA THR A 533 14.32 -0.60 15.75
C THR A 533 14.45 0.18 14.45
N TRP A 534 14.04 1.43 14.50
CA TRP A 534 13.84 2.27 13.32
C TRP A 534 15.12 2.68 12.58
N GLN A 535 16.26 2.10 12.98
CA GLN A 535 17.58 2.29 12.40
C GLN A 535 18.04 1.14 11.50
N GLN A 536 17.15 0.31 10.95
CA GLN A 536 17.57 -0.53 9.83
C GLN A 536 17.73 0.34 8.57
N GLU A 537 18.99 0.65 8.27
CA GLU A 537 19.42 1.09 6.94
C GLU A 537 18.74 0.20 5.89
N MET A 538 18.04 0.83 4.96
CA MET A 538 17.36 0.13 3.89
C MET A 538 18.37 -0.77 3.16
N THR A 539 18.12 -2.08 3.17
CA THR A 539 18.90 -3.07 2.40
C THR A 539 18.96 -2.60 0.94
N PHE A 540 20.02 -2.89 0.19
CA PHE A 540 20.13 -2.50 -1.23
C PHE A 540 18.86 -2.82 -2.05
N MET A 541 18.26 -3.99 -1.84
CA MET A 541 17.02 -4.38 -2.50
C MET A 541 15.80 -3.54 -2.08
N GLN A 542 15.78 -3.06 -0.83
CA GLN A 542 14.75 -2.13 -0.34
C GLN A 542 14.95 -0.73 -0.93
N ARG A 543 16.21 -0.26 -1.08
CA ARG A 543 16.52 0.97 -1.81
C ARG A 543 16.09 0.90 -3.28
N VAL A 544 16.45 -0.15 -4.00
CA VAL A 544 16.02 -0.32 -5.40
C VAL A 544 14.50 -0.41 -5.53
N ARG A 545 13.83 -1.12 -4.63
CA ARG A 545 12.35 -1.17 -4.62
C ARG A 545 11.73 0.18 -4.27
N PHE A 546 12.33 0.93 -3.36
CA PHE A 546 11.88 2.25 -2.96
C PHE A 546 12.02 3.26 -4.10
N GLU A 547 13.18 3.31 -4.74
CA GLU A 547 13.38 4.11 -5.96
C GLU A 547 12.36 3.71 -7.02
N TRP A 548 12.17 2.42 -7.28
CA TRP A 548 11.16 1.95 -8.22
C TRP A 548 9.73 2.41 -7.84
N GLN A 549 9.39 2.38 -6.55
CA GLN A 549 8.09 2.87 -6.05
C GLN A 549 7.95 4.39 -6.21
N GLN A 550 9.00 5.18 -5.98
CA GLN A 550 8.97 6.63 -6.20
C GLN A 550 8.78 6.98 -7.67
N TRP A 551 9.43 6.24 -8.57
CA TRP A 551 9.24 6.40 -10.01
C TRP A 551 7.83 5.97 -10.45
N GLU A 552 7.30 4.89 -9.89
CA GLU A 552 5.92 4.47 -10.12
C GLU A 552 4.92 5.51 -9.59
N LEU A 553 5.16 6.11 -8.42
CA LEU A 553 4.32 7.18 -7.87
C LEU A 553 4.40 8.47 -8.69
N ALA A 554 5.59 8.85 -9.15
CA ALA A 554 5.79 9.98 -10.06
C ALA A 554 5.06 9.73 -11.40
N TRP A 555 5.13 8.50 -11.92
CA TRP A 555 4.39 8.08 -13.10
C TRP A 555 2.88 8.10 -12.89
N GLN A 556 2.38 7.54 -11.78
CA GLN A 556 0.96 7.53 -11.44
C GLN A 556 0.42 8.96 -11.24
N SER A 557 1.17 9.82 -10.54
CA SER A 557 0.79 11.23 -10.30
C SER A 557 0.93 12.14 -11.53
N SER A 558 1.85 11.84 -12.44
CA SER A 558 2.10 12.70 -13.61
C SER A 558 1.43 12.21 -14.89
N VAL A 559 1.08 10.92 -14.99
CA VAL A 559 0.59 10.29 -16.24
C VAL A 559 -0.78 9.64 -16.05
N ILE A 560 -1.08 9.05 -14.89
CA ILE A 560 -2.40 8.43 -14.63
C ILE A 560 -3.39 9.43 -14.03
N SER A 561 -2.95 10.35 -13.18
CA SER A 561 -3.75 11.52 -12.77
C SER A 561 -3.59 12.72 -13.71
N TYR A 562 -3.38 12.49 -15.01
CA TYR A 562 -3.72 13.51 -16.01
C TYR A 562 -5.23 13.75 -15.92
N ASP A 563 -5.48 14.80 -15.17
CA ASP A 563 -6.70 15.35 -14.62
C ASP A 563 -7.89 15.35 -15.60
N SER A 564 -9.02 14.78 -15.17
CA SER A 564 -10.31 14.96 -15.85
C SER A 564 -10.73 16.43 -15.88
N LEU A 565 -10.14 17.29 -15.03
CA LEU A 565 -10.31 18.75 -15.07
C LEU A 565 -9.45 19.41 -16.16
N ALA A 566 -8.26 18.87 -16.50
CA ALA A 566 -7.45 19.36 -17.61
C ALA A 566 -8.07 18.98 -18.97
N GLN A 567 -8.69 17.81 -19.05
CA GLN A 567 -9.39 17.34 -20.25
C GLN A 567 -10.71 18.09 -20.50
N LYS A 568 -11.33 18.69 -19.47
CA LYS A 568 -12.49 19.60 -19.61
C LYS A 568 -12.14 20.99 -20.14
N LYS A 569 -10.85 21.35 -20.21
CA LYS A 569 -10.35 22.66 -20.68
C LYS A 569 -9.86 22.66 -22.14
N LEU A 570 -9.83 21.49 -22.81
CA LEU A 570 -9.65 21.33 -24.25
C LEU A 570 -11.00 21.02 -24.89
#